data_AF-A0A1H1TP18-F1
#
_entry.id   AF-A0A1H1TP18-F1
#
_cell.length_a   1.000
_cell.length_b   1.000
_cell.length_c   1.000
_cell.angle_alpha   90.00
_cell.angle_beta   90.00
_cell.angle_gamma   90.00
#
_symmetry.space_group_name_H-M   'P 1'
#
loop_
_entity.id
_entity.type
_entity.pdbx_description
1 polymer ?
#
loop_
_entity_poly.entity_id
_entity_poly.type
_entity_poly.pdbx_seq_one_letter_code
_entity_poly.pdbx_strand_id
1 'polypeptide(L)'
;MSGFEVQIGQLRSAAEAAGSAADQARVVKPGTGLEEIPAALPGGTAAGSAPALATAFNERARSWADEIDRWSASVTAAAKQYSASDDAARQAFGR
;
A
#
# COMPACT_ATOMS: atom_id res chain seq x y z
N MET A 1 -29.14 -9.90 -9.25
CA MET A 1 -28.03 -8.95 -9.03
C MET A 1 -27.03 -9.38 -7.94
N SER A 2 -27.13 -10.59 -7.36
CA SER A 2 -26.25 -10.98 -6.23
C SER A 2 -24.77 -11.20 -6.59
N GLY A 3 -24.44 -11.53 -7.84
CA GLY A 3 -23.05 -11.77 -8.25
C GLY A 3 -22.15 -10.53 -8.22
N PHE A 4 -22.68 -9.37 -8.61
CA PHE A 4 -21.92 -8.11 -8.61
C PHE A 4 -21.67 -7.60 -7.19
N GLU A 5 -22.64 -7.72 -6.30
CA GLU A 5 -22.49 -7.37 -4.88
C GLU A 5 -21.40 -8.21 -4.18
N VAL A 6 -21.32 -9.51 -4.48
CA VAL A 6 -20.26 -10.39 -3.96
C VAL A 6 -18.88 -9.95 -4.46
N GLN A 7 -18.75 -9.61 -5.74
CA GLN A 7 -17.49 -9.14 -6.32
C GLN A 7 -17.06 -7.78 -5.74
N ILE A 8 -18.00 -6.85 -5.51
CA ILE A 8 -17.72 -5.56 -4.84
C ILE A 8 -17.26 -5.80 -3.40
N GLY A 9 -17.88 -6.73 -2.68
CA GLY A 9 -17.46 -7.12 -1.33
C GLY A 9 -16.03 -7.66 -1.29
N GLN A 10 -15.67 -8.50 -2.25
CA GLN A 10 -14.29 -9.00 -2.41
C GLN A 10 -13.29 -7.88 -2.72
N LEU A 11 -13.65 -6.94 -3.60
CA LEU A 11 -12.82 -5.77 -3.91
C LEU A 11 -12.60 -4.88 -2.69
N ARG A 12 -13.63 -4.63 -1.87
CA ARG A 12 -13.49 -3.88 -0.61
C ARG A 12 -12.57 -4.58 0.38
N SER A 13 -12.76 -5.88 0.57
CA SER A 13 -11.91 -6.68 1.46
C SER A 13 -10.45 -6.65 1.02
N ALA A 14 -10.20 -6.75 -0.29
CA ALA A 14 -8.85 -6.65 -0.84
C ALA A 14 -8.25 -5.25 -0.65
N ALA A 15 -9.04 -4.19 -0.86
CA ALA A 15 -8.60 -2.81 -0.61
C ALA A 15 -8.25 -2.57 0.87
N GLU A 16 -9.06 -3.08 1.80
CA GLU A 16 -8.78 -3.00 3.24
C GLU A 16 -7.47 -3.72 3.60
N ALA A 17 -7.28 -4.95 3.09
CA ALA A 17 -6.04 -5.69 3.29
C ALA A 17 -4.81 -4.96 2.73
N ALA A 18 -4.95 -4.33 1.56
CA ALA A 18 -3.90 -3.50 0.97
C ALA A 18 -3.57 -2.26 1.81
N GLY A 19 -4.59 -1.57 2.35
CA GLY A 19 -4.39 -0.44 3.25
C GLY A 19 -3.66 -0.85 4.53
N SER A 20 -4.08 -1.97 5.14
CA SER A 20 -3.38 -2.54 6.30
C SER A 20 -1.93 -2.89 5.99
N ALA A 21 -1.65 -3.45 4.81
CA ALA A 21 -0.29 -3.78 4.39
C ALA A 21 0.56 -2.52 4.16
N ALA A 22 -0.02 -1.46 3.60
CA ALA A 22 0.63 -0.15 3.47
C ALA A 22 1.08 0.38 4.83
N ASP A 23 0.16 0.42 5.79
CA ASP A 23 0.43 0.94 7.14
C ASP A 23 1.53 0.15 7.84
N GLN A 24 1.49 -1.19 7.71
CA GLN A 24 2.52 -2.06 8.26
C GLN A 24 3.88 -1.82 7.61
N ALA A 25 3.98 -1.68 6.29
CA ALA A 25 5.28 -1.44 5.65
C ALA A 25 5.82 -0.03 5.87
N ARG A 26 4.95 0.97 6.04
CA ARG A 26 5.36 2.38 6.23
C ARG A 26 6.21 2.58 7.49
N VAL A 27 6.04 1.71 8.49
CA VAL A 27 6.84 1.73 9.73
C VAL A 27 8.10 0.86 9.68
N VAL A 28 8.23 -0.01 8.68
CA VAL A 28 9.43 -0.85 8.51
C VAL A 28 10.56 0.01 7.97
N LYS A 29 11.69 -0.02 8.66
CA LYS A 29 12.93 0.66 8.28
C LYS A 29 14.00 -0.39 7.95
N PRO A 30 13.97 -1.00 6.76
CA PRO A 30 14.91 -2.06 6.40
C PRO A 30 16.37 -1.60 6.32
N GLY A 31 16.60 -0.28 6.26
CA GLY A 31 17.94 0.30 6.36
C GLY A 31 18.50 0.37 7.79
N THR A 32 17.69 0.12 8.83
CA THR A 32 18.17 0.15 10.23
C THR A 32 19.30 -0.86 10.44
N GLY A 33 20.35 -0.43 11.13
CA GLY A 33 21.58 -1.20 11.35
C GLY A 33 22.65 -1.04 10.26
N LEU A 34 22.26 -0.78 9.00
CA LEU A 34 23.24 -0.47 7.94
C LEU A 34 23.94 0.87 8.20
N GLU A 35 23.26 1.80 8.85
CA GLU A 35 23.80 3.11 9.26
C GLU A 35 24.93 3.01 10.29
N GLU A 36 25.05 1.87 10.99
CA GLU A 36 26.08 1.63 12.02
C GLU A 36 27.37 1.02 11.44
N ILE A 37 27.29 0.46 10.22
CA ILE A 37 28.44 -0.16 9.54
C ILE A 37 29.64 0.79 9.40
N PRO A 38 29.48 2.09 9.06
CA PRO A 38 30.61 3.00 8.98
C PRO A 38 31.36 3.18 10.30
N ALA A 39 30.65 3.11 11.43
CA ALA A 39 31.26 3.21 12.76
C ALA A 39 31.95 1.89 13.17
N ALA A 40 31.35 0.75 12.81
CA ALA A 40 31.90 -0.58 13.13
C ALA A 40 33.10 -0.98 12.26
N LEU A 41 33.16 -0.50 11.01
CA LEU A 41 34.22 -0.82 10.04
C LEU A 41 34.81 0.44 9.37
N PRO A 42 35.47 1.34 10.13
CA PRO A 42 36.03 2.56 9.56
C PRO A 42 37.04 2.24 8.44
N GLY A 43 36.88 2.90 7.28
CA GLY A 43 37.77 2.71 6.13
C GLY A 43 37.52 1.44 5.30
N GLY A 44 36.58 0.57 5.71
CA GLY A 44 36.15 -0.56 4.89
C GLY A 44 35.33 -0.11 3.68
N THR A 45 35.39 -0.84 2.57
CA THR A 45 34.58 -0.55 1.36
C THR A 45 33.09 -0.47 1.68
N ALA A 46 32.60 -1.32 2.59
CA ALA A 46 31.21 -1.32 3.04
C ALA A 46 30.80 -0.02 3.77
N ALA A 47 31.71 0.64 4.49
CA ALA A 47 31.42 1.90 5.18
C ALA A 47 31.04 3.02 4.22
N GLY A 48 31.58 3.02 3.00
CA GLY A 48 31.24 4.01 1.98
C GLY A 48 29.84 3.83 1.38
N SER A 49 29.37 2.59 1.24
CA SER A 49 28.11 2.29 0.54
C SER A 49 26.93 2.01 1.48
N ALA A 50 27.17 1.65 2.73
CA ALA A 50 26.12 1.29 3.67
C ALA A 50 25.07 2.40 3.91
N PRO A 51 25.43 3.69 4.02
CA PRO A 51 24.43 4.76 4.16
C PRO A 51 23.52 4.90 2.93
N ALA A 52 24.08 4.79 1.72
CA ALA A 52 23.31 4.86 0.49
C ALA A 52 22.33 3.69 0.36
N LEU A 53 22.78 2.49 0.75
CA LEU A 53 21.94 1.30 0.78
C LEU A 53 20.79 1.42 1.79
N ALA A 54 21.08 1.94 2.99
CA ALA A 54 20.08 2.18 4.02
C ALA A 54 18.97 3.12 3.53
N THR A 55 19.36 4.23 2.90
CA THR A 55 18.44 5.18 2.28
C THR A 55 17.59 4.52 1.20
N ALA A 56 18.20 3.82 0.25
CA ALA A 56 17.49 3.18 -0.85
C ALA A 56 16.47 2.15 -0.36
N PHE A 57 16.80 1.36 0.66
CA PHE A 57 15.89 0.38 1.25
C PHE A 57 14.70 1.04 1.96
N ASN A 58 14.96 2.09 2.74
CA ASN A 58 13.91 2.83 3.43
C ASN A 58 12.97 3.55 2.43
N GLU A 59 13.53 4.14 1.37
CA GLU A 59 12.77 4.77 0.29
C GLU A 59 11.92 3.76 -0.47
N ARG A 60 12.48 2.58 -0.78
CA ARG A 60 11.73 1.53 -1.49
C ARG A 60 10.54 1.03 -0.67
N ALA A 61 10.72 0.84 0.64
CA ALA A 61 9.64 0.45 1.54
C ALA A 61 8.51 1.51 1.58
N ARG A 62 8.87 2.80 1.68
CA ARG A 62 7.88 3.89 1.61
C ARG A 62 7.16 3.96 0.26
N SER A 63 7.89 3.88 -0.85
CA SER A 63 7.30 3.94 -2.20
C SER A 63 6.27 2.82 -2.39
N TRP A 64 6.62 1.61 -1.98
CA TRP A 64 5.70 0.48 -2.04
C TRP A 64 4.45 0.70 -1.17
N ALA A 65 4.62 1.19 0.05
CA ALA A 65 3.50 1.49 0.94
C ALA A 65 2.57 2.56 0.32
N ASP A 66 3.13 3.60 -0.30
CA ASP A 66 2.32 4.63 -0.95
C ASP A 66 1.65 4.13 -2.24
N GLU A 67 2.28 3.25 -3.00
CA GLU A 67 1.68 2.61 -4.18
C GLU A 67 0.46 1.77 -3.78
N ILE A 68 0.59 0.94 -2.74
CA ILE A 68 -0.48 0.03 -2.33
C ILE A 68 -1.62 0.76 -1.60
N ASP A 69 -1.32 1.83 -0.87
CA ASP A 69 -2.30 2.76 -0.27
C ASP A 69 -3.14 3.46 -1.37
N ARG A 70 -2.49 3.97 -2.41
CA ARG A 70 -3.20 4.58 -3.57
C ARG A 70 -4.10 3.58 -4.28
N TRP A 71 -3.66 2.33 -4.42
CA TRP A 71 -4.48 1.27 -5.00
C TRP A 71 -5.71 0.98 -4.13
N SER A 72 -5.53 0.84 -2.81
CA SER A 72 -6.63 0.67 -1.84
C SER A 72 -7.67 1.78 -1.96
N ALA A 73 -7.22 3.04 -1.97
CA ALA A 73 -8.09 4.21 -2.12
C ALA A 73 -8.86 4.19 -3.45
N SER A 74 -8.20 3.84 -4.55
CA SER A 74 -8.81 3.79 -5.89
C SER A 74 -9.88 2.71 -5.99
N VAL A 75 -9.59 1.51 -5.49
CA VAL A 75 -10.56 0.39 -5.49
C VAL A 75 -11.75 0.71 -4.59
N THR A 76 -11.51 1.32 -3.42
CA THR A 76 -12.58 1.76 -2.52
C THR A 76 -13.47 2.81 -3.18
N ALA A 77 -12.90 3.78 -3.88
CA ALA A 77 -13.65 4.80 -4.61
C ALA A 77 -14.49 4.19 -5.74
N ALA A 78 -13.90 3.30 -6.54
CA ALA A 78 -14.61 2.60 -7.62
C ALA A 78 -15.77 1.75 -7.08
N ALA A 79 -15.55 1.02 -5.98
CA ALA A 79 -16.58 0.21 -5.33
C ALA A 79 -17.75 1.07 -4.78
N LYS A 80 -17.46 2.26 -4.24
CA LYS A 80 -18.49 3.22 -3.81
C LYS A 80 -19.29 3.76 -4.99
N GLN A 81 -18.60 4.17 -6.05
CA GLN A 81 -19.25 4.71 -7.25
C GLN A 81 -20.18 3.68 -7.89
N TYR A 82 -19.73 2.42 -8.00
CA TYR A 82 -20.56 1.35 -8.53
C TYR A 82 -21.81 1.10 -7.69
N SER A 83 -21.67 1.02 -6.35
CA SER A 83 -22.83 0.84 -5.47
C SER A 83 -23.83 2.00 -5.59
N ALA A 84 -23.36 3.23 -5.67
CA ALA A 84 -24.21 4.40 -5.83
C ALA A 84 -24.95 4.41 -7.19
N SER A 85 -24.29 3.97 -8.26
CA SER A 85 -24.91 3.82 -9.57
C SER A 85 -25.98 2.72 -9.59
N ASP A 86 -25.72 1.59 -8.94
CA ASP A 86 -26.70 0.50 -8.80
C ASP A 86 -27.93 0.94 -7.99
N ASP A 87 -27.73 1.67 -6.88
CA ASP A 87 -28.83 2.20 -6.07
C ASP A 87 -29.65 3.24 -6.83
N ALA A 88 -29.00 4.13 -7.59
CA ALA A 88 -29.69 5.08 -8.44
C ALA A 88 -30.50 4.38 -9.55
N ALA A 89 -29.94 3.32 -10.16
CA ALA A 89 -30.65 2.52 -11.16
C ALA A 89 -31.85 1.79 -10.55
N ARG A 90 -31.72 1.21 -9.35
CA ARG A 90 -32.85 0.60 -8.64
C ARG A 90 -33.94 1.62 -8.32
N GLN A 91 -33.58 2.83 -7.90
CA GLN A 91 -34.57 3.89 -7.62
C GLN A 91 -35.26 4.39 -8.90
N ALA A 92 -34.53 4.50 -10.01
CA ALA A 92 -35.08 5.02 -11.27
C ALA A 92 -35.91 4.00 -12.06
N PHE A 93 -35.57 2.70 -11.97
CA PHE A 93 -36.12 1.66 -12.83
C PHE A 93 -36.70 0.45 -12.09
N GLY A 94 -36.51 0.35 -10.77
CA GLY A 94 -37.15 -0.67 -9.95
C GLY A 94 -38.62 -0.33 -9.72
N ARG A 95 -39.52 -1.10 -10.35
CA ARG A 95 -40.92 -1.21 -9.92
C ARG A 95 -41.02 -2.14 -8.73
#